data_AF-A0A2A7BHL0-F1
#
_entry.id   AF-A0A2A7BHL0-F1
#
_cell.length_a   1.000
_cell.length_b   1.000
_cell.length_c   1.000
_cell.angle_alpha   90.00
_cell.angle_beta   90.00
_cell.angle_gamma   90.00
#
_symmetry.space_group_name_H-M   'P 1'
#
loop_
_entity.id
_entity.type
_entity.pdbx_description
1 polymer ?
#
loop_
_entity_poly.entity_id
_entity_poly.type
_entity_poly.pdbx_seq_one_letter_code
_entity_poly.pdbx_strand_id
1 'polypeptide(L)'
;MQIKITPRTLGGTEFTAQPARLHLGAQNAEGVDRLVFQLPAEWAGCSVTLHIRHSDGTLAAPLVLDAAHSAPVGRSFTGWPAGQWMLAATDGSGYTAYTRPGWYDVYDILPTDGTEEEPSPSVYEQFIAQVSGQADAAVQAAQNSAASEASAARQAQAAADAAERAALNGSRAATSASRAESAALRAESFAPEDGTLLSVNGKGGAVVLDAQDVGALPAPVAPQAGALLRVLSIRSDGSLVVDTVTPAALKTLLEAT
;
A
#
# COMPACT_ATOMS: atom_id res chain seq x y z
N MET A 1 39.13 -21.09 30.92
CA MET A 1 39.03 -19.95 31.85
C MET A 1 40.31 -19.78 32.68
N GLN A 2 40.85 -18.56 32.81
CA GLN A 2 42.02 -18.28 33.68
C GLN A 2 41.59 -17.76 35.05
N ILE A 3 42.24 -18.25 36.10
CA ILE A 3 41.93 -17.95 37.50
C ILE A 3 43.24 -17.65 38.23
N LYS A 4 43.34 -16.47 38.84
CA LYS A 4 44.54 -16.06 39.57
C LYS A 4 44.37 -16.32 41.05
N ILE A 5 45.34 -17.00 41.67
CA ILE A 5 45.41 -17.20 43.11
C ILE A 5 46.40 -16.20 43.70
N THR A 6 45.94 -15.37 44.63
CA THR A 6 46.75 -14.31 45.23
C THR A 6 46.79 -14.46 46.74
N PRO A 7 48.00 -14.41 47.36
CA PRO A 7 48.13 -14.37 48.81
C PRO A 7 47.67 -13.01 49.36
N ARG A 8 47.02 -13.02 50.52
CA ARG A 8 46.61 -11.85 51.28
C ARG A 8 47.13 -12.00 52.71
N THR A 9 47.83 -10.98 53.19
CA THR A 9 48.42 -10.97 54.53
C THR A 9 47.51 -10.18 55.47
N LEU A 10 46.68 -10.87 56.24
CA LEU A 10 45.75 -10.28 57.22
C LEU A 10 45.86 -11.04 58.54
N GLY A 11 46.95 -10.87 59.28
CA GLY A 11 47.23 -11.62 60.52
C GLY A 11 47.64 -13.09 60.29
N GLY A 12 47.69 -13.52 59.02
CA GLY A 12 48.15 -14.80 58.49
C GLY A 12 48.14 -14.74 56.96
N THR A 13 48.69 -15.76 56.28
CA THR A 13 48.64 -15.85 54.82
C THR A 13 47.36 -16.56 54.39
N GLU A 14 46.44 -15.83 53.80
CA GLU A 14 45.24 -16.38 53.16
C GLU A 14 45.41 -16.37 51.64
N PHE A 15 44.93 -17.42 50.95
CA PHE A 15 44.95 -17.45 49.49
C PHE A 15 43.55 -17.18 48.93
N THR A 16 43.43 -16.26 47.98
CA THR A 16 42.13 -15.89 47.38
C THR A 16 42.16 -16.02 45.86
N ALA A 17 41.06 -16.48 45.28
CA ALA A 17 40.90 -16.63 43.84
C ALA A 17 40.27 -15.40 43.19
N GLN A 18 40.73 -15.06 41.99
CA GLN A 18 40.14 -14.05 41.11
C GLN A 18 39.98 -14.60 39.69
N PRO A 19 38.75 -14.75 39.17
CA PRO A 19 37.48 -14.53 39.88
C PRO A 19 37.22 -15.62 40.94
N ALA A 20 36.51 -15.26 42.02
CA ALA A 20 36.07 -16.23 43.03
C ALA A 20 34.82 -16.99 42.59
N ARG A 21 34.04 -16.44 41.65
CA ARG A 21 32.86 -17.07 41.06
C ARG A 21 33.16 -17.52 39.63
N LEU A 22 32.89 -18.79 39.34
CA LEU A 22 33.10 -19.39 38.02
C LEU A 22 31.74 -19.65 37.37
N HIS A 23 31.54 -19.12 36.17
CA HIS A 23 30.39 -19.44 35.34
C HIS A 23 30.84 -20.52 34.36
N LEU A 24 30.46 -21.76 34.64
CA LEU A 24 30.78 -22.92 33.83
C LEU A 24 29.74 -23.05 32.73
N GLY A 25 30.06 -23.81 31.67
CA GLY A 25 29.17 -24.03 30.52
C GLY A 25 27.83 -24.72 30.85
N ALA A 26 27.26 -25.40 29.87
CA ALA A 26 25.98 -26.09 29.99
C ALA A 26 25.98 -27.22 31.05
N GLN A 27 24.83 -27.49 31.65
CA GLN A 27 24.64 -28.63 32.55
C GLN A 27 24.99 -29.95 31.83
N ASN A 28 25.67 -30.85 32.52
CA ASN A 28 26.18 -32.13 32.01
C ASN A 28 27.21 -32.05 30.87
N ALA A 29 27.68 -30.85 30.49
CA ALA A 29 28.73 -30.70 29.49
C ALA A 29 30.09 -31.23 30.00
N GLU A 30 30.86 -31.86 29.11
CA GLU A 30 32.16 -32.44 29.41
C GLU A 30 33.21 -31.98 28.39
N GLY A 31 34.39 -31.59 28.88
CA GLY A 31 35.52 -31.20 28.02
C GLY A 31 35.35 -29.88 27.28
N VAL A 32 34.25 -29.16 27.55
CA VAL A 32 33.95 -27.86 26.94
C VAL A 32 34.85 -26.75 27.48
N ASP A 33 35.23 -26.84 28.76
CA ASP A 33 36.07 -25.86 29.43
C ASP A 33 37.25 -26.49 30.17
N ARG A 34 38.36 -25.73 30.26
CA ARG A 34 39.46 -26.00 31.18
C ARG A 34 39.66 -24.83 32.13
N LEU A 35 39.83 -25.14 33.41
CA LEU A 35 40.24 -24.15 34.41
C LEU A 35 41.76 -24.11 34.46
N VAL A 36 42.35 -22.92 34.30
CA VAL A 36 43.79 -22.72 34.33
C VAL A 36 44.11 -21.79 35.49
N PHE A 37 44.93 -22.25 36.43
CA PHE A 37 45.23 -21.54 37.66
C PHE A 37 46.62 -20.91 37.59
N GLN A 38 46.69 -19.59 37.78
CA GLN A 38 47.95 -18.91 38.06
C GLN A 38 48.23 -19.03 39.55
N LEU A 39 49.13 -19.95 39.90
CA LEU A 39 49.49 -20.26 41.28
C LEU A 39 50.47 -19.23 41.86
N PRO A 40 50.43 -18.98 43.17
CA PRO A 40 51.35 -18.07 43.83
C PRO A 40 52.73 -18.74 43.99
N ALA A 41 53.80 -17.93 44.11
CA ALA A 41 55.17 -18.44 44.18
C ALA A 41 55.41 -19.34 45.40
N GLU A 42 54.68 -19.10 46.48
CA GLU A 42 54.67 -19.88 47.73
C GLU A 42 54.22 -21.32 47.52
N TRP A 43 53.52 -21.62 46.43
CA TRP A 43 53.06 -22.98 46.10
C TRP A 43 53.96 -23.67 45.08
N ALA A 44 55.12 -23.10 44.76
CA ALA A 44 56.10 -23.72 43.88
C ALA A 44 56.57 -25.07 44.47
N GLY A 45 56.49 -26.13 43.66
CA GLY A 45 56.82 -27.50 44.09
C GLY A 45 55.72 -28.21 44.89
N CYS A 46 54.59 -27.56 45.19
CA CYS A 46 53.44 -28.22 45.79
C CYS A 46 52.65 -29.02 44.73
N SER A 47 52.12 -30.17 45.15
CA SER A 47 51.00 -30.82 44.46
C SER A 47 49.72 -30.06 44.80
N VAL A 48 48.98 -29.65 43.76
CA VAL A 48 47.74 -28.87 43.94
C VAL A 48 46.54 -29.68 43.49
N THR A 49 45.53 -29.77 44.35
CA THR A 49 44.25 -30.43 44.08
C THR A 49 43.10 -29.44 44.11
N LEU A 50 42.19 -29.59 43.15
CA LEU A 50 40.93 -28.88 43.06
C LEU A 50 39.83 -29.71 43.72
N HIS A 51 39.21 -29.14 44.75
CA HIS A 51 38.12 -29.72 45.52
C HIS A 51 36.82 -29.04 45.18
N ILE A 52 35.77 -29.83 45.00
CA ILE A 52 34.44 -29.36 44.64
C ILE A 52 33.42 -29.87 45.65
N ARG A 53 32.57 -28.95 46.09
CA ARG A 53 31.39 -29.23 46.90
C ARG A 53 30.15 -28.80 46.14
N HIS A 54 29.27 -29.74 45.87
CA HIS A 54 28.02 -29.47 45.17
C HIS A 54 27.03 -28.72 46.07
N SER A 55 25.99 -28.14 45.47
CA SER A 55 24.95 -27.41 46.19
C SER A 55 24.20 -28.26 47.22
N ASP A 56 24.12 -29.58 47.01
CA ASP A 56 23.54 -30.55 47.94
C ASP A 56 24.48 -30.96 49.08
N GLY A 57 25.71 -30.41 49.10
CA GLY A 57 26.73 -30.67 50.11
C GLY A 57 27.63 -31.87 49.82
N THR A 58 27.36 -32.66 48.77
CA THR A 58 28.21 -33.77 48.38
C THR A 58 29.56 -33.28 47.83
N LEU A 59 30.61 -34.09 48.03
CA LEU A 59 31.97 -33.76 47.59
C LEU A 59 32.33 -34.61 46.37
N ALA A 60 32.76 -33.93 45.31
CA ALA A 60 33.34 -34.61 44.16
C ALA A 60 34.76 -35.12 44.49
N ALA A 61 35.20 -36.13 43.76
CA ALA A 61 36.58 -36.62 43.85
C ALA A 61 37.57 -35.47 43.55
N PRO A 62 38.59 -35.24 44.40
CA PRO A 62 39.57 -34.19 44.15
C PRO A 62 40.31 -34.39 42.83
N LEU A 63 40.47 -33.32 42.06
CA LEU A 63 41.20 -33.34 40.80
C LEU A 63 42.61 -32.78 40.99
N VAL A 64 43.63 -33.55 40.65
CA VAL A 64 45.01 -33.05 40.63
C VAL A 64 45.19 -32.13 39.42
N LEU A 65 45.80 -30.96 39.63
CA LEU A 65 46.14 -30.06 38.53
C LEU A 65 47.28 -30.64 37.67
N ASP A 66 47.21 -30.45 36.36
CA ASP A 66 48.27 -30.88 35.45
C ASP A 66 49.52 -29.99 35.53
N ALA A 67 50.53 -30.31 34.72
CA ALA A 67 51.78 -29.54 34.64
C ALA A 67 51.60 -28.09 34.18
N ALA A 68 50.46 -27.76 33.55
CA ALA A 68 50.09 -26.39 33.18
C ALA A 68 49.18 -25.73 34.24
N HIS A 69 49.09 -26.33 35.43
CA HIS A 69 48.23 -25.92 36.53
C HIS A 69 46.75 -25.83 36.10
N SER A 70 46.30 -26.83 35.33
CA SER A 70 44.97 -26.88 34.77
C SER A 70 44.20 -28.15 35.12
N ALA A 71 42.88 -28.02 35.26
CA ALA A 71 41.94 -29.12 35.42
C ALA A 71 40.83 -29.05 34.35
N PRO A 72 40.41 -30.20 33.78
CA PRO A 72 39.25 -30.25 32.90
C PRO A 72 37.96 -29.98 33.68
N VAL A 73 37.02 -29.26 33.06
CA VAL A 73 35.64 -29.17 33.54
C VAL A 73 34.88 -30.37 32.97
N GLY A 74 34.52 -31.30 33.85
CA GLY A 74 33.75 -32.50 33.51
C GLY A 74 32.39 -32.54 34.20
N ARG A 75 31.67 -33.66 34.04
CA ARG A 75 30.36 -33.89 34.67
C ARG A 75 30.36 -33.77 36.19
N SER A 76 31.51 -34.00 36.84
CA SER A 76 31.67 -33.74 38.27
C SER A 76 31.48 -32.28 38.65
N PHE A 77 31.52 -31.33 37.71
CA PHE A 77 31.24 -29.92 37.94
C PHE A 77 29.84 -29.58 37.42
N THR A 78 29.62 -29.94 36.16
CA THR A 78 28.44 -29.53 35.39
C THR A 78 27.20 -30.37 35.67
N GLY A 79 27.29 -31.46 36.44
CA GLY A 79 26.13 -32.26 36.85
C GLY A 79 25.22 -31.54 37.86
N TRP A 80 25.76 -30.54 38.58
CA TRP A 80 25.02 -29.75 39.57
C TRP A 80 24.91 -28.30 39.12
N PRO A 81 23.75 -27.64 39.38
CA PRO A 81 23.50 -26.27 38.90
C PRO A 81 24.44 -25.24 39.54
N ALA A 82 24.92 -25.52 40.75
CA ALA A 82 25.86 -24.66 41.45
C ALA A 82 26.65 -25.44 42.52
N GLY A 83 27.68 -24.80 43.05
CA GLY A 83 28.41 -25.29 44.21
C GLY A 83 29.56 -24.39 44.59
N GLN A 84 30.51 -24.95 45.32
CA GLN A 84 31.73 -24.30 45.75
C GLN A 84 32.95 -25.08 45.29
N TRP A 85 34.05 -24.34 45.16
CA TRP A 85 35.33 -24.90 44.77
C TRP A 85 36.46 -24.29 45.60
N MET A 86 37.54 -25.04 45.79
CA MET A 86 38.76 -24.54 46.42
C MET A 86 39.98 -25.33 45.95
N LEU A 87 41.16 -24.73 46.06
CA LEU A 87 42.42 -25.44 45.87
C LEU A 87 43.04 -25.79 47.22
N ALA A 88 43.68 -26.95 47.27
CA ALA A 88 44.57 -27.37 48.33
C ALA A 88 45.97 -27.60 47.74
N ALA A 89 47.00 -27.05 48.37
CA ALA A 89 48.40 -27.23 47.99
C ALA A 89 49.15 -27.98 49.09
N THR A 90 49.87 -29.05 48.74
CA THR A 90 50.65 -29.86 49.67
C THR A 90 52.03 -30.19 49.09
N ASP A 91 53.07 -30.23 49.92
CA ASP A 91 54.45 -30.47 49.48
C ASP A 91 55.02 -31.83 49.95
N GLY A 92 54.20 -32.65 50.63
CA GLY A 92 54.61 -33.93 51.22
C GLY A 92 55.48 -33.83 52.47
N SER A 93 55.93 -32.63 52.86
CA SER A 93 56.71 -32.39 54.09
C SER A 93 55.81 -32.11 55.31
N GLY A 94 54.50 -32.00 55.08
CA GLY A 94 53.49 -31.63 56.07
C GLY A 94 52.92 -30.22 55.87
N TYR A 95 53.42 -29.45 54.89
CA TYR A 95 52.79 -28.20 54.51
C TYR A 95 51.45 -28.46 53.83
N THR A 96 50.43 -27.70 54.22
CA THR A 96 49.14 -27.69 53.55
C THR A 96 48.55 -26.30 53.60
N ALA A 97 48.22 -25.76 52.43
CA ALA A 97 47.57 -24.46 52.28
C ALA A 97 46.30 -24.58 51.43
N TYR A 98 45.34 -23.69 51.67
CA TYR A 98 44.05 -23.70 51.02
C TYR A 98 43.70 -22.32 50.48
N THR A 99 42.98 -22.27 49.35
CA THR A 99 42.27 -21.05 48.98
C THR A 99 41.00 -20.90 49.81
N ARG A 100 40.54 -19.65 49.98
CA ARG A 100 39.14 -19.41 50.35
C ARG A 100 38.21 -20.08 49.33
N PRO A 101 37.11 -20.73 49.76
CA PRO A 101 36.14 -21.29 48.84
C PRO A 101 35.57 -20.23 47.90
N GLY A 102 35.67 -20.50 46.60
CA GLY A 102 34.94 -19.81 45.55
C GLY A 102 33.60 -20.49 45.28
N TRP A 103 32.79 -19.86 44.43
CA TRP A 103 31.50 -20.38 43.98
C TRP A 103 31.58 -20.76 42.51
N TYR A 104 30.75 -21.69 42.08
CA TYR A 104 30.50 -21.92 40.67
C TYR A 104 29.00 -22.05 40.41
N ASP A 105 28.60 -21.69 39.20
CA ASP A 105 27.28 -21.95 38.65
C ASP A 105 27.41 -22.43 37.21
N VAL A 106 26.39 -23.15 36.76
CA VAL A 106 26.30 -23.81 35.46
C VAL A 106 25.05 -23.25 34.80
N TYR A 107 25.12 -22.90 33.53
CA TYR A 107 23.93 -22.42 32.83
C TYR A 107 22.94 -23.56 32.64
N ASP A 108 21.69 -23.27 32.97
CA ASP A 108 20.57 -24.17 32.71
C ASP A 108 20.50 -24.44 31.21
N ILE A 109 20.40 -25.71 30.86
CA ILE A 109 20.05 -26.10 29.50
C ILE A 109 18.61 -26.54 29.54
N LEU A 110 17.85 -26.13 28.52
CA LEU A 110 16.51 -26.67 28.33
C LEU A 110 16.60 -28.20 28.37
N PRO A 111 15.77 -28.86 29.20
CA PRO A 111 15.72 -30.32 29.27
C PRO A 111 15.60 -30.88 27.85
N THR A 112 16.55 -31.73 27.46
CA THR A 112 16.52 -32.46 26.16
C THR A 112 15.99 -33.88 26.33
N ASP A 113 15.46 -34.17 27.52
CA ASP A 113 14.97 -35.44 28.03
C ASP A 113 13.86 -36.04 27.16
N GLY A 114 13.31 -35.29 26.19
CA GLY A 114 12.29 -35.77 25.27
C GLY A 114 10.97 -36.14 25.96
N THR A 115 10.80 -35.79 27.23
CA THR A 115 9.59 -36.04 28.04
C THR A 115 8.79 -34.78 28.31
N GLU A 116 9.25 -33.61 27.84
CA GLU A 116 8.36 -32.46 27.72
C GLU A 116 7.43 -32.72 26.53
N GLU A 117 6.13 -32.55 26.75
CA GLU A 117 5.14 -32.50 25.69
C GLU A 117 5.66 -31.54 24.62
N GLU A 118 5.89 -32.07 23.40
CA GLU A 118 6.32 -31.29 22.25
C GLU A 118 5.47 -30.00 22.23
N PRO A 119 6.09 -28.80 22.28
CA PRO A 119 5.33 -27.57 22.47
C PRO A 119 4.26 -27.53 21.39
N SER A 120 2.98 -27.53 21.82
CA SER A 120 1.86 -27.65 20.88
C SER A 120 2.07 -26.67 19.71
N PRO A 121 2.02 -27.13 18.44
CA PRO A 121 2.61 -26.44 17.29
C PRO A 121 1.99 -25.08 16.92
N SER A 122 1.11 -24.54 17.76
CA SER A 122 0.27 -23.39 17.47
C SER A 122 1.02 -22.08 17.22
N VAL A 123 2.09 -21.74 17.95
CA VAL A 123 2.73 -20.42 17.82
C VAL A 123 3.55 -20.33 16.53
N TYR A 124 4.26 -21.40 16.19
CA TYR A 124 5.02 -21.46 14.94
C TYR A 124 4.08 -21.48 13.74
N GLU A 125 3.02 -22.31 13.78
CA GLU A 125 2.02 -22.35 12.71
C GLU A 125 1.27 -21.02 12.55
N GLN A 126 0.91 -20.35 13.66
CA GLN A 126 0.31 -19.01 13.63
C GLN A 126 1.26 -17.97 13.05
N PHE A 127 2.54 -18.03 13.39
CA PHE A 127 3.56 -17.15 12.82
C PHE A 127 3.70 -17.37 11.31
N ILE A 128 3.78 -18.62 10.85
CA ILE A 128 3.85 -18.94 9.42
C ILE A 128 2.59 -18.48 8.69
N ALA A 129 1.40 -18.71 9.26
CA ALA A 129 0.13 -18.24 8.69
C ALA A 129 0.03 -16.71 8.63
N GLN A 130 0.57 -16.01 9.63
CA GLN A 130 0.63 -14.55 9.64
C GLN A 130 1.60 -14.03 8.59
N VAL A 131 2.79 -14.63 8.47
CA VAL A 131 3.80 -14.23 7.47
C VAL A 131 3.31 -14.51 6.06
N SER A 132 2.69 -15.67 5.81
CA SER A 132 2.11 -15.99 4.50
C SER A 132 0.96 -15.04 4.15
N GLY A 133 0.06 -14.78 5.11
CA GLY A 133 -1.03 -13.82 4.91
C GLY A 133 -0.55 -12.40 4.61
N GLN A 134 0.54 -11.95 5.22
CA GLN A 134 1.17 -10.66 4.91
C GLN A 134 1.83 -10.65 3.53
N ALA A 135 2.47 -11.75 3.13
CA ALA A 135 3.03 -11.88 1.79
C ALA A 135 1.94 -11.82 0.71
N ASP A 136 0.82 -12.53 0.90
CA ASP A 136 -0.32 -12.50 -0.01
C ASP A 136 -0.94 -11.10 -0.09
N ALA A 137 -1.10 -10.42 1.04
CA ALA A 137 -1.58 -9.04 1.09
C ALA A 137 -0.64 -8.07 0.34
N ALA A 138 0.68 -8.25 0.47
CA ALA A 138 1.66 -7.45 -0.25
C ALA A 138 1.62 -7.70 -1.77
N VAL A 139 1.46 -8.95 -2.20
CA VAL A 139 1.27 -9.29 -3.62
C VAL A 139 -0.01 -8.65 -4.17
N GLN A 140 -1.11 -8.74 -3.43
CA GLN A 140 -2.38 -8.12 -3.85
C GLN A 140 -2.26 -6.59 -3.93
N ALA A 141 -1.59 -5.96 -2.97
CA ALA A 141 -1.34 -4.52 -2.98
C ALA A 141 -0.50 -4.09 -4.20
N ALA A 142 0.54 -4.86 -4.55
CA ALA A 142 1.35 -4.62 -5.73
C ALA A 142 0.53 -4.74 -7.04
N GLN A 143 -0.31 -5.77 -7.15
CA GLN A 143 -1.21 -5.94 -8.31
C GLN A 143 -2.22 -4.79 -8.44
N ASN A 144 -2.83 -4.38 -7.32
CA ASN A 144 -3.76 -3.25 -7.29
C ASN A 144 -3.05 -1.94 -7.68
N SER A 145 -1.82 -1.74 -7.23
CA SER A 145 -1.00 -0.58 -7.60
C SER A 145 -0.71 -0.56 -9.10
N ALA A 146 -0.27 -1.69 -9.68
CA ALA A 146 -0.04 -1.81 -11.12
C ALA A 146 -1.33 -1.56 -11.94
N ALA A 147 -2.47 -2.09 -11.49
CA ALA A 147 -3.76 -1.84 -12.13
C ALA A 147 -4.20 -0.36 -12.04
N SER A 148 -3.88 0.30 -10.91
CA SER A 148 -4.14 1.72 -10.70
C SER A 148 -3.27 2.59 -11.60
N GLU A 149 -1.98 2.26 -11.75
CA GLU A 149 -1.06 2.93 -12.68
C GLU A 149 -1.55 2.83 -14.13
N ALA A 150 -1.94 1.63 -14.57
CA ALA A 150 -2.49 1.43 -15.91
C ALA A 150 -3.79 2.25 -16.14
N SER A 151 -4.62 2.37 -15.11
CA SER A 151 -5.85 3.16 -15.17
C SER A 151 -5.58 4.67 -15.21
N ALA A 152 -4.60 5.14 -14.43
CA ALA A 152 -4.14 6.53 -14.46
C ALA A 152 -3.56 6.89 -15.83
N ALA A 153 -2.76 6.02 -16.44
CA ALA A 153 -2.23 6.22 -17.79
C ALA A 153 -3.35 6.35 -18.84
N ARG A 154 -4.37 5.46 -18.79
CA ARG A 154 -5.54 5.56 -19.67
C ARG A 154 -6.34 6.85 -19.47
N GLN A 155 -6.52 7.28 -18.22
CA GLN A 155 -7.21 8.54 -17.92
C GLN A 155 -6.43 9.75 -18.43
N ALA A 156 -5.11 9.75 -18.27
CA ALA A 156 -4.25 10.80 -18.80
C ALA A 156 -4.34 10.88 -20.34
N GLN A 157 -4.31 9.74 -21.02
CA GLN A 157 -4.48 9.71 -22.48
C GLN A 157 -5.86 10.23 -22.90
N ALA A 158 -6.93 9.77 -22.26
CA ALA A 158 -8.29 10.25 -22.56
C ALA A 158 -8.44 11.76 -22.34
N ALA A 159 -7.78 12.32 -21.32
CA ALA A 159 -7.74 13.75 -21.08
C ALA A 159 -6.95 14.52 -22.16
N ALA A 160 -5.82 13.97 -22.61
CA ALA A 160 -5.05 14.55 -23.71
C ALA A 160 -5.86 14.58 -25.02
N ASP A 161 -6.51 13.46 -25.37
CA ASP A 161 -7.35 13.37 -26.57
C ASP A 161 -8.56 14.34 -26.49
N ALA A 162 -9.13 14.52 -25.28
CA ALA A 162 -10.21 15.47 -25.06
C ALA A 162 -9.75 16.92 -25.22
N ALA A 163 -8.56 17.25 -24.71
CA ALA A 163 -7.96 18.57 -24.87
C ALA A 163 -7.65 18.88 -26.35
N GLU A 164 -7.13 17.92 -27.10
CA GLU A 164 -6.88 18.07 -28.54
C GLU A 164 -8.18 18.31 -29.31
N ARG A 165 -9.23 17.54 -29.03
CA ARG A 165 -10.56 17.75 -29.62
C ARG A 165 -11.12 19.14 -29.29
N ALA A 166 -10.96 19.59 -28.05
CA ALA A 166 -11.39 20.93 -27.65
C ALA A 166 -10.62 22.02 -28.42
N ALA A 167 -9.31 21.87 -28.60
CA ALA A 167 -8.49 22.80 -29.37
C ALA A 167 -8.93 22.87 -30.84
N LEU A 168 -9.13 21.71 -31.49
CA LEU A 168 -9.61 21.63 -32.87
C LEU A 168 -11.00 22.29 -33.04
N ASN A 169 -11.91 22.06 -32.09
CA ASN A 169 -13.22 22.71 -32.09
C ASN A 169 -13.09 24.22 -31.91
N GLY A 170 -12.18 24.69 -31.05
CA GLY A 170 -11.85 26.10 -30.89
C GLY A 170 -11.35 26.73 -32.21
N SER A 171 -10.42 26.08 -32.91
CA SER A 171 -9.92 26.55 -34.21
C SER A 171 -11.02 26.61 -35.28
N ARG A 172 -11.90 25.60 -35.32
CA ARG A 172 -13.07 25.59 -36.23
C ARG A 172 -14.03 26.73 -35.92
N ALA A 173 -14.32 26.96 -34.64
CA ALA A 173 -15.18 28.06 -34.19
C ALA A 173 -14.58 29.42 -34.57
N ALA A 174 -13.27 29.64 -34.33
CA ALA A 174 -12.58 30.86 -34.73
C ALA A 174 -12.62 31.09 -36.25
N THR A 175 -12.41 30.04 -37.05
CA THR A 175 -12.51 30.10 -38.51
C THR A 175 -13.94 30.43 -38.96
N SER A 176 -14.95 29.88 -38.28
CA SER A 176 -16.35 30.19 -38.55
C SER A 176 -16.69 31.64 -38.20
N ALA A 177 -16.21 32.13 -37.06
CA ALA A 177 -16.40 33.51 -36.61
C ALA A 177 -15.77 34.50 -37.60
N SER A 178 -14.52 34.26 -38.03
CA SER A 178 -13.85 35.10 -39.03
C SER A 178 -14.58 35.11 -40.39
N ARG A 179 -15.11 33.97 -40.82
CA ARG A 179 -15.95 33.90 -42.03
C ARG A 179 -17.25 34.66 -41.88
N ALA A 180 -17.90 34.57 -40.72
CA ALA A 180 -19.13 35.31 -40.42
C ALA A 180 -18.88 36.83 -40.39
N GLU A 181 -17.81 37.28 -39.76
CA GLU A 181 -17.37 38.67 -39.75
C GLU A 181 -17.09 39.18 -41.16
N SER A 182 -16.32 38.43 -41.96
CA SER A 182 -16.05 38.78 -43.37
C SER A 182 -17.32 38.82 -44.23
N ALA A 183 -18.31 37.97 -43.93
CA ALA A 183 -19.61 38.00 -44.61
C ALA A 183 -20.44 39.23 -44.18
N ALA A 184 -20.41 39.59 -42.90
CA ALA A 184 -21.08 40.77 -42.37
C ALA A 184 -20.50 42.06 -42.98
N LEU A 185 -19.17 42.21 -43.01
CA LEU A 185 -18.50 43.37 -43.63
C LEU A 185 -18.83 43.50 -45.12
N ARG A 186 -18.90 42.37 -45.85
CA ARG A 186 -19.37 42.39 -47.24
C ARG A 186 -20.83 42.82 -47.33
N ALA A 187 -21.71 42.28 -46.51
CA ALA A 187 -23.13 42.67 -46.50
C ALA A 187 -23.30 44.17 -46.19
N GLU A 188 -22.54 44.71 -45.24
CA GLU A 188 -22.49 46.14 -44.92
C GLU A 188 -22.02 46.97 -46.11
N SER A 189 -21.02 46.52 -46.88
CA SER A 189 -20.58 47.23 -48.10
C SER A 189 -21.64 47.28 -49.22
N PHE A 190 -22.65 46.41 -49.18
CA PHE A 190 -23.79 46.43 -50.09
C PHE A 190 -25.05 47.03 -49.47
N ALA A 191 -25.00 47.40 -48.18
CA ALA A 191 -26.12 48.04 -47.52
C ALA A 191 -26.32 49.43 -48.15
N PRO A 192 -27.52 49.73 -48.67
CA PRO A 192 -27.78 51.05 -49.21
C PRO A 192 -27.75 52.06 -48.06
N GLU A 193 -26.92 53.11 -48.18
CA GLU A 193 -27.15 54.33 -47.42
C GLU A 193 -28.52 54.90 -47.83
N ASP A 194 -29.26 55.51 -46.90
CA ASP A 194 -30.60 56.04 -47.18
C ASP A 194 -30.63 56.83 -48.50
N GLY A 195 -31.35 56.28 -49.48
CA GLY A 195 -31.30 56.74 -50.86
C GLY A 195 -32.27 55.97 -51.74
N THR A 196 -32.82 56.63 -52.75
CA THR A 196 -33.76 56.02 -53.69
C THR A 196 -33.06 54.93 -54.51
N LEU A 197 -33.58 53.70 -54.47
CA LEU A 197 -33.08 52.58 -55.29
C LEU A 197 -33.10 52.99 -56.77
N LEU A 198 -31.91 53.04 -57.37
CA LEU A 198 -31.74 53.53 -58.73
C LEU A 198 -31.76 52.44 -59.79
N SER A 199 -31.73 51.13 -59.53
CA SER A 199 -31.76 50.10 -60.60
C SER A 199 -31.78 48.69 -60.03
N VAL A 200 -32.53 47.78 -60.64
CA VAL A 200 -32.35 46.32 -60.49
C VAL A 200 -32.21 45.72 -61.88
N ASN A 201 -31.14 44.96 -62.12
CA ASN A 201 -30.79 44.37 -63.42
C ASN A 201 -30.15 45.33 -64.47
N GLY A 202 -29.32 46.28 -64.03
CA GLY A 202 -28.56 47.16 -64.93
C GLY A 202 -29.40 48.22 -65.64
N LYS A 203 -30.63 48.49 -65.17
CA LYS A 203 -31.46 49.63 -65.60
C LYS A 203 -32.12 50.34 -64.41
N GLY A 204 -31.83 51.63 -64.37
CA GLY A 204 -32.52 52.72 -63.67
C GLY A 204 -33.95 52.47 -63.13
N GLY A 205 -34.26 52.62 -61.83
CA GLY A 205 -35.60 52.85 -61.26
C GLY A 205 -35.90 52.23 -59.88
N ALA A 206 -36.76 52.89 -59.09
CA ALA A 206 -37.38 52.32 -57.90
C ALA A 206 -38.41 51.26 -58.32
N VAL A 207 -38.28 50.03 -57.81
CA VAL A 207 -39.20 48.93 -58.13
C VAL A 207 -40.26 48.81 -57.05
N VAL A 208 -41.49 49.15 -57.43
CA VAL A 208 -42.69 48.82 -56.65
C VAL A 208 -43.19 47.48 -57.21
N LEU A 209 -43.04 46.42 -56.42
CA LEU A 209 -43.66 45.12 -56.73
C LEU A 209 -45.05 45.10 -56.11
N ASP A 210 -46.07 44.84 -56.92
CA ASP A 210 -47.42 44.60 -56.45
C ASP A 210 -47.70 43.10 -56.24
N ALA A 211 -48.91 42.77 -55.78
CA ALA A 211 -49.31 41.39 -55.53
C ALA A 211 -49.26 40.50 -56.79
N GLN A 212 -49.41 41.08 -57.99
CA GLN A 212 -49.34 40.35 -59.25
C GLN A 212 -47.89 40.04 -59.62
N ASP A 213 -46.96 40.96 -59.35
CA ASP A 213 -45.54 40.80 -59.66
C ASP A 213 -44.88 39.62 -58.92
N VAL A 214 -45.42 39.24 -57.75
CA VAL A 214 -44.93 38.12 -56.93
C VAL A 214 -45.84 36.88 -56.98
N GLY A 215 -46.87 36.88 -57.85
CA GLY A 215 -47.81 35.76 -57.98
C GLY A 215 -48.65 35.49 -56.74
N ALA A 216 -48.89 36.50 -55.90
CA ALA A 216 -49.73 36.36 -54.71
C ALA A 216 -51.20 36.24 -55.11
N LEU A 217 -51.79 35.07 -54.85
CA LEU A 217 -53.23 34.86 -55.03
C LEU A 217 -53.98 35.52 -53.86
N PRO A 218 -55.11 36.21 -54.12
CA PRO A 218 -55.95 36.74 -53.05
C PRO A 218 -56.44 35.59 -52.16
N ALA A 219 -56.39 35.80 -50.84
CA ALA A 219 -56.89 34.82 -49.88
C ALA A 219 -58.38 34.53 -50.17
N PRO A 220 -58.79 33.25 -50.27
CA PRO A 220 -60.19 32.93 -50.49
C PRO A 220 -61.03 33.49 -49.35
N VAL A 221 -62.03 34.30 -49.67
CA VAL A 221 -62.97 34.86 -48.69
C VAL A 221 -63.73 33.70 -48.06
N ALA A 222 -63.49 33.45 -46.77
CA ALA A 222 -64.26 32.46 -46.03
C ALA A 222 -65.74 32.90 -45.97
N PRO A 223 -66.69 31.98 -46.22
CA PRO A 223 -68.10 32.31 -46.14
C PRO A 223 -68.49 32.70 -44.71
N GLN A 224 -69.39 33.67 -44.58
CA GLN A 224 -69.90 34.12 -43.27
C GLN A 224 -70.59 32.96 -42.55
N ALA A 225 -70.34 32.83 -41.24
CA ALA A 225 -70.98 31.83 -40.41
C ALA A 225 -72.51 31.96 -40.48
N GLY A 226 -73.20 30.86 -40.81
CA GLY A 226 -74.65 30.83 -41.00
C GLY A 226 -75.13 31.14 -42.42
N ALA A 227 -74.24 31.43 -43.36
CA ALA A 227 -74.59 31.55 -44.78
C ALA A 227 -74.88 30.17 -45.39
N LEU A 228 -75.90 30.10 -46.25
CA LEU A 228 -76.17 28.91 -47.06
C LEU A 228 -75.20 28.88 -48.24
N LEU A 229 -74.53 27.73 -48.41
CA LEU A 229 -73.62 27.50 -49.52
C LEU A 229 -74.19 26.43 -50.43
N ARG A 230 -74.07 26.65 -51.74
CA ARG A 230 -74.35 25.64 -52.76
C ARG A 230 -73.03 25.15 -53.34
N VAL A 231 -72.90 23.84 -53.46
CA VAL A 231 -71.77 23.21 -54.13
C VAL A 231 -72.04 23.24 -55.63
N LEU A 232 -71.17 23.91 -56.37
CA LEU A 232 -71.23 23.99 -57.83
C LEU A 232 -70.50 22.81 -58.48
N SER A 233 -69.37 22.39 -57.91
CA SER A 233 -68.61 21.22 -58.39
C SER A 233 -67.65 20.70 -57.32
N ILE A 234 -67.18 19.47 -57.51
CA ILE A 234 -66.12 18.86 -56.73
C ILE A 234 -64.90 18.70 -57.65
N ARG A 235 -63.76 19.23 -57.24
CA ARG A 235 -62.50 19.08 -57.97
C ARG A 235 -61.91 17.69 -57.72
N SER A 236 -60.99 17.27 -58.60
CA SER A 236 -60.34 15.95 -58.54
C SER A 236 -59.52 15.71 -57.27
N ASP A 237 -59.13 16.78 -56.56
CA ASP A 237 -58.43 16.73 -55.27
C ASP A 237 -59.39 16.66 -54.06
N GLY A 238 -60.70 16.58 -54.30
CA GLY A 238 -61.73 16.54 -53.26
C GLY A 238 -62.15 17.92 -52.74
N SER A 239 -61.56 19.02 -53.25
CA SER A 239 -61.99 20.36 -52.86
C SER A 239 -63.32 20.77 -53.52
N LEU A 240 -64.14 21.51 -52.78
CA LEU A 240 -65.45 21.96 -53.24
C LEU A 240 -65.36 23.36 -53.85
N VAL A 241 -65.96 23.55 -55.02
CA VAL A 241 -66.28 24.89 -55.54
C VAL A 241 -67.68 25.23 -55.06
N VAL A 242 -67.79 26.29 -54.26
CA VAL A 242 -69.05 26.70 -53.64
C VAL A 242 -69.39 28.15 -53.99
N ASP A 243 -70.67 28.48 -53.99
CA ASP A 243 -71.17 29.85 -53.97
C ASP A 243 -72.17 30.07 -52.82
N THR A 244 -72.36 31.34 -52.44
CA THR A 244 -73.32 31.71 -51.38
C THR A 244 -74.71 31.91 -51.99
N VAL A 245 -75.72 31.29 -51.38
CA VAL A 245 -77.12 31.38 -51.84
C VAL A 245 -77.96 32.03 -50.75
N THR A 246 -78.86 32.93 -51.14
CA THR A 246 -79.81 33.52 -50.20
C THR A 246 -81.01 32.58 -49.97
N PRO A 247 -81.67 32.61 -48.80
CA PRO A 247 -82.84 31.76 -48.55
C PRO A 247 -83.96 31.91 -49.61
N ALA A 248 -84.14 33.11 -50.16
CA ALA A 248 -85.10 33.36 -51.24
C ALA A 248 -84.72 32.65 -52.55
N ALA A 249 -83.43 32.67 -52.91
CA ALA A 249 -82.92 31.96 -54.07
C ALA A 249 -82.98 30.43 -53.88
N LEU A 250 -82.75 29.94 -52.65
CA LEU A 250 -82.90 28.52 -52.33
C LEU A 250 -84.36 28.05 -52.51
N LYS A 251 -85.32 28.83 -52.02
CA LYS A 251 -86.75 28.52 -52.21
C LYS A 251 -87.10 28.41 -53.70
N THR A 252 -86.61 29.35 -54.51
CA THR A 252 -86.83 29.35 -55.96
C THR A 252 -86.21 28.11 -56.65
N LEU A 253 -85.04 27.66 -56.19
CA LEU A 253 -84.39 26.45 -56.71
C LEU A 253 -85.14 25.16 -56.34
N LEU A 254 -85.70 25.08 -55.14
CA LEU A 254 -86.45 23.90 -54.66
C LEU A 254 -87.85 23.79 -55.29
N GLU A 255 -88.45 24.91 -55.70
CA GLU A 255 -89.73 24.93 -56.40
C GLU A 255 -89.59 24.71 -57.92
N ALA A 256 -88.36 24.76 -58.45
CA ALA A 256 -88.05 24.58 -59.88
C ALA A 256 -87.59 23.15 -60.25
N THR A 257 -87.59 22.22 -59.30
CA THR A 257 -87.28 20.78 -59.47
C THR A 257 -88.54 19.93 -59.33
#